data_AF-A0A352Q234-F1
#
_entry.id   AF-A0A352Q234-F1
#
_cell.length_a   1.000
_cell.length_b   1.000
_cell.length_c   1.000
_cell.angle_alpha   90.00
_cell.angle_beta   90.00
_cell.angle_gamma   90.00
#
_symmetry.space_group_name_H-M   'P 1'
#
loop_
_entity.id
_entity.type
_entity.pdbx_description
1 polymer ?
#
loop_
_entity_poly.entity_id
_entity_poly.type
_entity_poly.pdbx_seq_one_letter_code
_entity_poly.pdbx_strand_id
1 'polypeptide(L)'
;MRSIKRYTGRGLVGVALAFSFALTCAAETLHVAAGKTRELGSGYADRVFDELILEDNATLILSSEVKDWSLEARSAKFGRKSRIVALGVEGARGADGNSATGKPGACRNGESGGHAAHGIRGGDGASLTLRVGIAQLNSLPSPPSP
;
A
#
# COMPACT_ATOMS: atom_id res chain seq x y z
N MET A 1 -82.37 12.41 24.51
CA MET A 1 -81.95 12.22 25.91
C MET A 1 -80.82 11.21 25.95
N ARG A 2 -79.68 11.57 26.59
CA ARG A 2 -78.56 10.72 27.06
C ARG A 2 -77.72 10.03 25.95
N SER A 3 -76.40 10.01 25.94
CA SER A 3 -75.36 10.63 26.77
C SER A 3 -74.04 10.55 25.98
N ILE A 4 -73.24 11.61 26.04
CA ILE A 4 -71.91 11.72 25.42
C ILE A 4 -70.90 10.95 26.28
N LYS A 5 -70.20 9.96 25.71
CA LYS A 5 -69.07 9.30 26.36
C LYS A 5 -67.76 9.83 25.77
N ARG A 6 -67.14 10.78 26.46
CA ARG A 6 -65.79 11.29 26.16
C ARG A 6 -64.78 10.21 26.54
N TYR A 7 -63.97 9.76 25.59
CA TYR A 7 -62.75 9.00 25.87
C TYR A 7 -61.54 9.90 25.64
N THR A 8 -61.03 10.41 26.75
CA THR A 8 -59.70 10.99 26.91
C THR A 8 -58.68 9.86 26.83
N GLY A 9 -57.89 9.83 25.76
CA GLY A 9 -56.76 8.91 25.60
C GLY A 9 -55.58 9.69 25.05
N ARG A 10 -54.64 10.05 25.93
CA ARG A 10 -53.31 10.55 25.57
C ARG A 10 -52.60 9.43 24.81
N GLY A 11 -52.67 9.47 23.48
CA GLY A 11 -51.95 8.57 22.59
C GLY A 11 -50.80 9.32 21.94
N LEU A 12 -49.61 9.13 22.51
CA LEU A 12 -48.30 9.14 21.83
C LEU A 12 -48.35 9.58 20.35
N VAL A 13 -47.96 10.82 20.09
CA VAL A 13 -47.55 11.24 18.74
C VAL A 13 -46.25 10.49 18.45
N GLY A 14 -46.38 9.33 17.80
CA GLY A 14 -45.27 8.58 17.26
C GLY A 14 -44.60 9.43 16.19
N VAL A 15 -43.49 10.08 16.55
CA VAL A 15 -42.58 10.70 15.59
C VAL A 15 -41.95 9.55 14.82
N ALA A 16 -42.47 9.29 13.63
CA ALA A 16 -41.87 8.39 12.66
C ALA A 16 -40.50 8.98 12.27
N LEU A 17 -39.45 8.46 12.88
CA LEU A 17 -38.07 8.71 12.50
C LEU A 17 -37.86 8.06 11.14
N ALA A 18 -38.08 8.82 10.06
CA ALA A 18 -37.73 8.42 8.71
C ALA A 18 -36.21 8.27 8.67
N PHE A 19 -35.74 7.04 8.86
CA PHE A 19 -34.34 6.67 8.72
C PHE A 19 -34.01 6.67 7.23
N SER A 20 -33.72 7.85 6.70
CA SER A 20 -33.21 8.04 5.34
C SER A 20 -31.89 7.28 5.23
N PHE A 21 -31.94 6.04 4.73
CA PHE A 21 -30.78 5.30 4.28
C PHE A 21 -30.22 6.06 3.07
N ALA A 22 -29.35 7.03 3.33
CA ALA A 22 -28.47 7.54 2.30
C ALA A 22 -27.65 6.35 1.83
N LEU A 23 -27.89 5.88 0.60
CA LEU A 23 -26.97 4.99 -0.08
C LEU A 23 -25.68 5.78 -0.30
N THR A 24 -24.78 5.72 0.69
CA THR A 24 -23.40 6.16 0.52
C THR A 24 -22.76 5.16 -0.44
N CYS A 25 -22.84 5.46 -1.73
CA CYS A 25 -21.99 4.81 -2.72
C CYS A 25 -20.58 5.32 -2.42
N ALA A 26 -19.87 4.59 -1.56
CA ALA A 26 -18.50 4.93 -1.20
C ALA A 26 -17.66 4.74 -2.47
N ALA A 27 -17.28 5.84 -3.11
CA ALA A 27 -16.29 5.82 -4.17
C ALA A 27 -14.98 5.29 -3.58
N GLU A 28 -14.42 4.25 -4.18
CA GLU A 28 -13.21 3.63 -3.64
C GLU A 28 -12.00 4.45 -4.11
N THR A 29 -11.52 5.34 -3.22
CA THR A 29 -10.37 6.21 -3.49
C THR A 29 -9.10 5.68 -2.85
N LEU A 30 -8.08 5.44 -3.67
CA LEU A 30 -6.72 5.19 -3.22
C LEU A 30 -5.94 6.51 -3.19
N HIS A 31 -5.80 7.09 -2.00
CA HIS A 31 -5.05 8.32 -1.79
C HIS A 31 -3.76 8.07 -1.01
N VAL A 32 -2.67 8.65 -1.50
CA VAL A 32 -1.38 8.78 -0.83
C VAL A 32 -0.98 10.25 -0.79
N ALA A 33 -0.95 10.80 0.42
CA ALA A 33 -0.60 12.20 0.67
C ALA A 33 0.86 12.52 0.34
N ALA A 34 1.16 13.82 0.19
CA ALA A 34 2.47 14.30 -0.22
C ALA A 34 3.60 13.82 0.70
N GLY A 35 4.67 13.31 0.10
CA GLY A 35 5.84 12.75 0.80
C GLY A 35 5.54 11.50 1.63
N LYS A 36 4.31 10.95 1.59
CA LYS A 36 3.96 9.74 2.32
C LYS A 36 4.22 8.50 1.48
N THR A 37 4.45 7.41 2.19
CA THR A 37 4.57 6.08 1.62
C THR A 37 3.40 5.24 2.09
N ARG A 38 2.72 4.55 1.18
CA ARG A 38 1.65 3.59 1.48
C ARG A 38 1.99 2.26 0.82
N GLU A 39 1.86 1.19 1.59
CA GLU A 39 2.00 -0.16 1.09
C GLU A 39 0.63 -0.77 0.81
N LEU A 40 0.50 -1.47 -0.33
CA LEU A 40 -0.66 -2.29 -0.66
C LEU A 40 -0.30 -3.76 -0.47
N GLY A 41 -1.08 -4.43 0.37
CA GLY A 41 -1.03 -5.88 0.54
C GLY A 41 -1.76 -6.61 -0.59
N SER A 42 -1.62 -7.94 -0.57
CA SER A 42 -2.16 -8.86 -1.57
C SER A 42 -3.68 -8.75 -1.81
N GLY A 43 -4.46 -8.29 -0.83
CA GLY A 43 -5.90 -8.05 -0.99
C GLY A 43 -6.28 -6.96 -2.02
N TYR A 44 -5.28 -6.21 -2.52
CA TYR A 44 -5.46 -5.18 -3.54
C TYR A 44 -4.85 -5.55 -4.91
N ALA A 45 -4.39 -6.80 -5.10
CA ALA A 45 -3.69 -7.25 -6.30
C ALA A 45 -4.45 -6.97 -7.61
N ASP A 46 -5.76 -7.23 -7.60
CA ASP A 46 -6.67 -7.07 -8.73
C ASP A 46 -7.80 -6.10 -8.36
N ARG A 47 -7.48 -4.82 -8.18
CA ARG A 47 -8.44 -3.80 -7.73
C ARG A 47 -8.75 -2.75 -8.78
N VAL A 48 -10.01 -2.34 -8.76
CA VAL A 48 -10.55 -1.22 -9.53
C VAL A 48 -10.94 -0.11 -8.56
N PHE A 49 -10.30 1.04 -8.69
CA PHE A 49 -10.58 2.24 -7.92
C PHE A 49 -11.42 3.22 -8.75
N ASP A 50 -12.25 4.02 -8.09
CA ASP A 50 -12.86 5.17 -8.74
C ASP A 50 -11.79 6.26 -8.95
N GLU A 51 -10.93 6.48 -7.95
CA GLU A 51 -9.88 7.50 -8.01
C GLU A 51 -8.56 7.01 -7.40
N LEU A 52 -7.45 7.26 -8.11
CA LEU A 52 -6.08 7.07 -7.65
C LEU A 52 -5.40 8.44 -7.53
N ILE A 53 -5.01 8.83 -6.31
CA ILE A 53 -4.35 10.11 -6.04
C ILE A 53 -2.99 9.84 -5.40
N LEU A 54 -1.93 10.15 -6.14
CA LEU A 54 -0.57 10.23 -5.60
C LEU A 54 -0.13 11.69 -5.61
N GLU A 55 0.00 12.30 -4.44
CA GLU A 55 0.46 13.69 -4.33
C GLU A 55 1.98 13.83 -4.57
N ASP A 56 2.50 15.05 -4.46
CA ASP A 56 3.92 15.32 -4.69
C ASP A 56 4.83 14.49 -3.76
N ASN A 57 5.82 13.82 -4.35
CA ASN A 57 6.75 12.91 -3.66
C ASN A 57 6.06 11.72 -2.95
N ALA A 58 4.79 11.43 -3.25
CA ALA A 58 4.10 10.26 -2.71
C ALA A 58 4.69 8.95 -3.29
N THR A 59 4.73 7.91 -2.47
CA THR A 59 5.23 6.58 -2.83
C THR A 59 4.16 5.53 -2.56
N LEU A 60 3.76 4.79 -3.59
CA LEU A 60 2.93 3.60 -3.45
C LEU A 60 3.83 2.36 -3.59
N ILE A 61 3.91 1.54 -2.55
CA ILE A 61 4.66 0.28 -2.56
C ILE A 61 3.66 -0.86 -2.78
N LEU A 62 3.94 -1.71 -3.74
CA LEU A 62 3.20 -2.94 -3.98
C LEU A 62 3.94 -4.08 -3.30
N SER A 63 3.26 -4.79 -2.40
CA SER A 63 3.86 -5.88 -1.63
C SER A 63 4.48 -6.94 -2.54
N SER A 64 5.63 -7.46 -2.11
CA SER A 64 6.36 -8.53 -2.79
C SER A 64 5.67 -9.90 -2.71
N GLU A 65 4.60 -10.04 -1.92
CA GLU A 65 3.76 -11.23 -1.84
C GLU A 65 3.06 -11.56 -3.16
N VAL A 66 2.86 -10.54 -4.01
CA VAL A 66 2.15 -10.67 -5.27
C VAL A 66 3.11 -10.42 -6.42
N LYS A 67 3.19 -11.39 -7.34
CA LYS A 67 4.05 -11.33 -8.50
C LYS A 67 3.46 -10.54 -9.65
N ASP A 68 2.14 -10.61 -9.82
CA ASP A 68 1.43 -9.97 -10.92
C ASP A 68 0.34 -9.06 -10.35
N TRP A 69 0.51 -7.76 -10.53
CA TRP A 69 -0.44 -6.74 -10.10
C TRP A 69 -1.27 -6.25 -11.28
N SER A 70 -2.58 -6.07 -11.05
CA SER A 70 -3.51 -5.42 -11.97
C SER A 70 -4.29 -4.33 -11.24
N LEU A 71 -3.85 -3.09 -11.41
CA LEU A 71 -4.51 -1.92 -10.82
C LEU A 71 -5.25 -1.14 -11.91
N GLU A 72 -6.54 -0.90 -11.68
CA GLU A 72 -7.36 -0.04 -12.53
C GLU A 72 -7.86 1.16 -11.73
N ALA A 73 -7.86 2.35 -12.33
CA ALA A 73 -8.53 3.52 -11.77
C ALA A 73 -9.27 4.32 -12.83
N ARG A 74 -10.54 4.66 -12.58
CA ARG A 74 -11.32 5.49 -13.51
C ARG A 74 -10.73 6.89 -13.68
N SER A 75 -10.21 7.46 -12.61
CA SER A 75 -9.53 8.76 -12.59
C SER A 75 -8.21 8.65 -11.83
N ALA A 76 -7.13 9.20 -12.37
CA ALA A 76 -5.83 9.22 -11.71
C ALA A 76 -5.18 10.61 -11.73
N LYS A 77 -4.61 10.99 -10.59
CA LYS A 77 -3.87 12.23 -10.38
C LYS A 77 -2.47 11.90 -9.86
N PHE A 78 -1.46 12.30 -10.62
CA PHE A 78 -0.05 12.10 -10.28
C PHE A 78 0.66 13.43 -10.05
N GLY A 79 1.04 13.66 -8.81
CA GLY A 79 1.89 14.76 -8.36
C GLY A 79 3.35 14.58 -8.82
N ARG A 80 4.14 15.63 -8.66
CA ARG A 80 5.55 15.65 -9.08
C ARG A 80 6.35 14.63 -8.27
N LYS A 81 7.24 13.90 -8.96
CA LYS A 81 8.11 12.89 -8.33
C LYS A 81 7.34 11.82 -7.52
N SER A 82 6.04 11.64 -7.80
CA SER A 82 5.30 10.50 -7.29
C SER A 82 5.80 9.21 -7.94
N ARG A 83 5.72 8.09 -7.23
CA ARG A 83 6.25 6.81 -7.70
C ARG A 83 5.39 5.64 -7.22
N ILE A 84 5.29 4.64 -8.08
CA ILE A 84 4.75 3.32 -7.76
C ILE A 84 5.92 2.35 -7.85
N VAL A 85 6.13 1.55 -6.82
CA VAL A 85 7.28 0.64 -6.70
C VAL A 85 6.76 -0.77 -6.44
N ALA A 86 7.04 -1.68 -7.37
CA ALA A 86 6.75 -3.10 -7.25
C ALA A 86 8.04 -3.84 -6.91
N LEU A 87 8.18 -4.30 -5.65
CA LEU A 87 9.43 -4.88 -5.14
C LEU A 87 9.41 -6.41 -5.23
N GLY A 88 10.58 -6.99 -5.46
CA GLY A 88 10.85 -8.40 -5.21
C GLY A 88 11.23 -8.63 -3.75
N VAL A 89 11.35 -9.89 -3.35
CA VAL A 89 11.81 -10.25 -2.00
C VAL A 89 13.26 -9.79 -1.81
N GLU A 90 13.56 -9.10 -0.72
CA GLU A 90 14.93 -8.66 -0.44
C GLU A 90 15.87 -9.85 -0.17
N GLY A 91 17.10 -9.77 -0.67
CA GLY A 91 18.14 -10.75 -0.34
C GLY A 91 18.64 -10.58 1.08
N ALA A 92 19.27 -11.61 1.64
CA ALA A 92 19.85 -11.55 2.98
C ALA A 92 21.37 -11.47 2.93
N ARG A 93 21.97 -10.68 3.82
CA ARG A 93 23.43 -10.65 4.00
C ARG A 93 23.91 -12.02 4.49
N GLY A 94 25.08 -12.45 4.00
CA GLY A 94 25.78 -13.62 4.53
C GLY A 94 26.29 -13.38 5.96
N ALA A 95 26.39 -14.45 6.75
CA ALA A 95 26.96 -14.36 8.08
C ALA A 95 28.48 -14.14 8.02
N ASP A 96 29.01 -13.33 8.93
CA ASP A 96 30.44 -13.11 9.03
C ASP A 96 31.17 -14.41 9.42
N GLY A 97 32.43 -14.55 8.98
CA GLY A 97 33.27 -15.68 9.35
C GLY A 97 33.76 -15.56 10.79
N ASN A 98 34.03 -16.71 11.42
CA ASN A 98 34.52 -16.71 12.80
C ASN A 98 36.00 -16.33 12.85
N SER A 99 36.36 -15.45 13.78
CA SER A 99 37.77 -15.24 14.12
C SER A 99 38.37 -16.52 14.74
N ALA A 100 39.63 -16.82 14.43
CA ALA A 100 40.35 -17.88 15.12
C ALA A 100 40.52 -17.50 16.60
N THR A 101 40.16 -18.42 17.50
CA THR A 101 40.26 -18.21 18.95
C THR A 101 41.58 -18.76 19.47
N GLY A 102 42.52 -17.87 19.81
CA GLY A 102 43.77 -18.24 20.46
C GLY A 102 44.86 -17.19 20.27
N LYS A 103 45.79 -17.08 21.24
CA LYS A 103 47.05 -16.37 21.01
C LYS A 103 48.01 -17.32 20.28
N PRO A 104 48.67 -16.91 19.19
CA PRO A 104 49.71 -17.73 18.59
C PRO A 104 50.77 -18.05 19.67
N GLY A 105 51.09 -19.34 19.83
CA GLY A 105 52.23 -19.75 20.65
C GLY A 105 53.55 -19.22 20.08
N ALA A 106 54.61 -19.24 20.90
CA ALA A 106 55.96 -18.71 20.64
C ALA A 106 56.29 -18.48 19.15
N CYS A 107 56.19 -17.22 18.70
CA CYS A 107 56.55 -16.73 17.37
C CYS A 107 56.08 -17.60 16.19
N ARG A 108 54.89 -18.20 16.27
CA ARG A 108 54.24 -18.88 15.15
C ARG A 108 53.22 -17.97 14.47
N ASN A 109 52.96 -18.23 13.19
CA ASN A 109 51.89 -17.59 12.45
C ASN A 109 50.55 -17.86 13.14
N GLY A 110 49.66 -16.85 13.14
CA GLY A 110 48.30 -17.00 13.65
C GLY A 110 47.49 -17.99 12.81
N GLU A 111 46.48 -18.60 13.44
CA GLU A 111 45.52 -19.47 12.76
C GLU A 111 44.61 -18.65 11.83
N SER A 112 44.21 -19.25 10.71
CA SER A 112 43.26 -18.63 9.79
C SER A 112 41.87 -18.57 10.43
N GLY A 113 41.16 -17.45 10.21
CA GLY A 113 39.75 -17.36 10.57
C GLY A 113 38.90 -18.38 9.80
N GLY A 114 37.76 -18.74 10.39
CA GLY A 114 36.74 -19.57 9.76
C GLY A 114 36.06 -18.86 8.60
N HIS A 115 35.47 -19.66 7.71
CA HIS A 115 34.76 -19.17 6.54
C HIS A 115 33.51 -18.37 6.92
N ALA A 116 33.25 -17.29 6.19
CA ALA A 116 31.97 -16.59 6.18
C ALA A 116 30.93 -17.40 5.38
N ALA A 117 29.65 -17.18 5.67
CA ALA A 117 28.57 -17.72 4.86
C ALA A 117 28.23 -16.76 3.71
N HIS A 118 27.84 -17.31 2.55
CA HIS A 118 27.34 -16.50 1.45
C HIS A 118 25.97 -15.90 1.79
N GLY A 119 25.67 -14.73 1.23
CA GLY A 119 24.34 -14.13 1.31
C GLY A 119 23.32 -14.88 0.45
N ILE A 120 22.04 -14.59 0.70
CA ILE A 120 20.92 -15.10 -0.08
C ILE A 120 20.60 -14.08 -1.18
N ARG A 121 20.44 -14.56 -2.41
CA ARG A 121 20.05 -13.73 -3.56
C ARG A 121 18.64 -13.14 -3.33
N GLY A 122 18.46 -11.87 -3.68
CA GLY A 122 17.12 -11.26 -3.74
C GLY A 122 16.25 -11.90 -4.83
N GLY A 123 14.94 -11.89 -4.62
CA GLY A 123 13.95 -12.42 -5.55
C GLY A 123 13.64 -11.44 -6.68
N ASP A 124 13.03 -11.97 -7.75
CA ASP A 124 12.58 -11.16 -8.88
C ASP A 124 11.53 -10.13 -8.46
N GLY A 125 11.57 -8.96 -9.10
CA GLY A 125 10.56 -7.90 -8.97
C GLY A 125 9.16 -8.36 -9.42
N ALA A 126 8.14 -7.61 -9.02
CA ALA A 126 6.77 -7.87 -9.42
C ALA A 126 6.40 -7.13 -10.72
N SER A 127 5.58 -7.76 -11.54
CA SER A 127 4.98 -7.19 -12.75
C SER A 127 3.77 -6.33 -12.36
N LEU A 128 3.61 -5.17 -12.99
CA LEU A 128 2.47 -4.28 -12.80
C LEU A 128 1.80 -3.96 -14.14
N THR A 129 0.52 -4.31 -14.24
CA THR A 129 -0.41 -3.76 -15.24
C THR A 129 -1.19 -2.63 -14.59
N LEU A 130 -1.02 -1.40 -15.10
CA LEU A 130 -1.72 -0.22 -14.63
C LEU A 130 -2.63 0.33 -15.74
N ARG A 131 -3.93 0.38 -15.49
CA ARG A 131 -4.93 0.96 -16.41
C ARG A 131 -5.58 2.17 -15.74
N VAL A 132 -5.36 3.37 -16.25
CA VAL A 132 -5.87 4.58 -15.61
C VAL A 132 -6.44 5.57 -16.60
N GLY A 133 -7.57 6.17 -16.24
CA GLY A 133 -8.01 7.43 -16.85
C GLY A 133 -7.21 8.59 -16.25
N ILE A 134 -6.27 9.16 -17.00
CA ILE A 134 -5.42 10.25 -16.48
C ILE A 134 -6.25 11.54 -16.42
N ALA A 135 -6.51 12.02 -15.20
CA ALA A 135 -7.14 13.32 -14.97
C ALA A 135 -6.09 14.43 -14.79
N GLN A 136 -4.94 14.11 -14.18
CA GLN A 136 -3.84 15.06 -13.99
C GLN A 136 -2.49 14.36 -13.95
N LEU A 137 -1.50 14.95 -14.61
CA LEU A 137 -0.12 14.46 -14.59
C LEU A 137 0.87 15.62 -14.58
N ASN A 138 1.54 15.84 -13.44
CA ASN A 138 2.37 17.04 -13.22
C ASN A 138 3.84 16.88 -13.64
N SER A 139 4.28 15.68 -14.03
CA SER A 139 5.57 15.49 -14.69
C SER A 139 5.60 14.16 -15.45
N LEU A 140 5.98 14.20 -16.71
CA LEU A 140 6.58 13.05 -17.39
C LEU A 140 8.09 13.25 -17.38
N PRO A 141 8.91 12.20 -17.17
CA PRO A 141 10.31 12.29 -17.55
C PRO A 141 10.35 12.63 -19.05
N SER A 142 11.02 13.72 -19.40
CA SER A 142 11.32 14.01 -20.79
C SER A 142 12.12 12.82 -21.36
N PRO A 143 11.83 12.37 -22.59
CA PRO A 143 12.71 11.39 -23.23
C PRO A 143 14.14 11.93 -23.22
N PRO A 144 15.16 11.06 -23.07
CA PRO A 144 16.54 11.51 -23.15
C PRO A 144 16.72 12.25 -24.48
N SER A 145 17.18 13.50 -24.42
CA SER A 145 17.61 14.24 -25.59
C SER A 145 18.73 13.43 -26.29
N PRO A 146 18.67 13.28 -27.63
CA PRO A 146 19.64 12.49 -28.38
C PRO A 146 21.07 12.98 -28.24
#